data_AF-R7LQH4-F1
#
_entry.id   AF-R7LQH4-F1
#
_cell.length_a   1.000
_cell.length_b   1.000
_cell.length_c   1.000
_cell.angle_alpha   90.00
_cell.angle_beta   90.00
_cell.angle_gamma   90.00
#
_symmetry.space_group_name_H-M   'P 1'
#
loop_
_entity.id
_entity.type
_entity.pdbx_description
1 polymer ?
#
loop_
_entity_poly.entity_id
_entity_poly.type
_entity_poly.pdbx_seq_one_letter_code
_entity_poly.pdbx_strand_id
1 'polypeptide(L)'
;MKKNPNDNYCITENEIILEDDDTGNQLIFFIDKENGLVIRSFMEDEINFIINQYDNITASEKRRKKRELNEELPKEKSQYNYFVVEKIEGENLKRKKLNTLYGLPRTAIGLGERYWSGNGLTNFGERIELHIYDKYQQYTIPSQISLIKLTQKLGLKGRAYIEK
;
A
#
# COMPACT_ATOMS: atom_id res chain seq x y z
N MET A 1 8.56 11.96 -8.81
CA MET A 1 9.98 12.29 -8.87
C MET A 1 10.58 11.56 -10.06
N LYS A 2 11.50 12.20 -10.77
CA LYS A 2 12.53 11.40 -11.45
C LYS A 2 13.20 10.62 -10.32
N LYS A 3 13.20 9.28 -10.37
CA LYS A 3 13.95 8.44 -9.42
C LYS A 3 15.30 9.10 -9.19
N ASN A 4 15.55 9.56 -7.97
CA ASN A 4 16.86 10.05 -7.63
C ASN A 4 17.74 8.79 -7.52
N PRO A 5 18.74 8.61 -8.39
CA PRO A 5 19.58 7.42 -8.38
C PRO A 5 20.40 7.26 -7.08
N ASN A 6 20.34 8.24 -6.18
CA ASN A 6 21.02 8.25 -4.89
C ASN A 6 20.12 7.92 -3.69
N ASP A 7 18.81 7.69 -3.86
CA ASP A 7 17.95 7.32 -2.73
C ASP A 7 18.37 5.93 -2.22
N ASN A 8 19.01 5.91 -1.05
CA ASN A 8 19.52 4.70 -0.42
C ASN A 8 18.50 4.19 0.59
N TYR A 9 17.84 3.08 0.26
CA TYR A 9 16.93 2.40 1.18
C TYR A 9 17.60 1.16 1.76
N CYS A 10 17.60 1.02 3.07
CA CYS A 10 18.03 -0.19 3.76
C CYS A 10 16.84 -0.96 4.35
N ILE A 11 17.02 -2.27 4.57
CA ILE A 11 16.02 -3.09 5.26
C ILE A 11 16.28 -2.96 6.75
N THR A 12 15.25 -2.59 7.52
CA THR A 12 15.36 -2.56 8.99
C THR A 12 15.42 -3.98 9.58
N GLU A 13 15.53 -4.13 10.91
CA GLU A 13 15.33 -5.44 11.56
C GLU A 13 13.95 -6.05 11.24
N ASN A 14 12.99 -5.21 10.82
CA ASN A 14 11.71 -5.64 10.29
C ASN A 14 11.79 -5.81 8.76
N GLU A 15 11.73 -7.06 8.28
CA GLU A 15 11.85 -7.45 6.86
C GLU A 15 10.84 -6.78 5.90
N ILE A 16 9.86 -6.06 6.44
CA ILE A 16 8.80 -5.38 5.68
C ILE A 16 8.82 -3.85 5.83
N ILE A 17 9.79 -3.30 6.57
CA ILE A 17 10.01 -1.86 6.68
C ILE A 17 11.35 -1.53 6.01
N LEU A 18 11.27 -0.64 5.03
CA LEU A 18 12.43 0.01 4.44
C LEU A 18 12.66 1.33 5.15
N GLU A 19 13.91 1.69 5.40
CA GLU A 19 14.30 2.99 5.93
C GLU A 19 15.11 3.73 4.87
N ASP A 20 14.75 4.97 4.62
CA ASP A 20 15.55 5.91 3.85
C ASP A 20 16.77 6.31 4.69
N ASP A 21 17.97 5.94 4.25
CA ASP A 21 19.22 6.17 4.97
C ASP A 21 19.54 7.68 5.13
N ASP A 22 19.05 8.52 4.22
CA ASP A 22 19.33 9.96 4.24
C ASP A 22 18.42 10.71 5.22
N THR A 23 17.17 10.27 5.34
CA THR A 23 16.13 10.98 6.11
C THR A 23 15.68 10.24 7.37
N GLY A 24 15.99 8.96 7.52
CA GLY A 24 15.44 8.07 8.54
C GLY A 24 13.95 7.75 8.34
N ASN A 25 13.36 8.17 7.21
CA ASN A 25 11.95 7.93 6.94
C ASN A 25 11.73 6.45 6.64
N GLN A 26 10.86 5.83 7.42
CA GLN A 26 10.50 4.44 7.24
C GLN A 26 9.30 4.29 6.31
N LEU A 27 9.22 3.20 5.56
CA LEU A 27 8.18 2.89 4.57
C LEU A 27 7.81 1.40 4.66
N ILE A 28 6.54 1.07 4.49
CA ILE A 28 6.11 -0.33 4.35
C ILE A 28 6.49 -0.84 2.97
N PHE A 29 7.08 -2.02 2.90
CA PHE A 29 7.26 -2.80 1.69
C PHE A 29 7.11 -4.30 1.98
N PHE A 30 5.91 -4.83 1.82
CA PHE A 30 5.58 -6.22 2.10
C PHE A 30 5.33 -7.00 0.82
N ILE A 31 6.07 -8.10 0.63
CA ILE A 31 5.88 -9.02 -0.49
C ILE A 31 5.11 -10.26 -0.03
N ASP A 32 3.90 -10.49 -0.56
CA ASP A 32 3.19 -11.75 -0.44
C ASP A 32 3.44 -12.62 -1.68
N LYS A 33 4.51 -13.40 -1.60
CA LYS A 33 4.95 -14.31 -2.67
C LYS A 33 3.92 -15.37 -3.03
N GLU A 34 3.06 -15.77 -2.10
CA GLU A 34 2.04 -16.80 -2.34
C GLU A 34 0.93 -16.28 -3.25
N ASN A 35 0.56 -15.01 -3.04
CA ASN A 35 -0.48 -14.33 -3.80
C ASN A 35 0.08 -13.52 -4.98
N GLY A 36 1.41 -13.38 -5.09
CA GLY A 36 2.05 -12.60 -6.13
C GLY A 36 1.77 -11.10 -5.99
N LEU A 37 1.65 -10.62 -4.75
CA LEU A 37 1.27 -9.24 -4.44
C LEU A 37 2.37 -8.53 -3.66
N VAL A 38 2.39 -7.21 -3.77
CA VAL A 38 3.12 -6.30 -2.89
C VAL A 38 2.12 -5.32 -2.27
N ILE A 39 2.25 -5.09 -0.97
CA ILE A 39 1.61 -3.97 -0.28
C ILE A 39 2.71 -3.05 0.19
N ARG A 40 2.67 -1.79 -0.21
CA ARG A 40 3.69 -0.81 0.15
C ARG A 40 3.10 0.55 0.44
N SER A 41 3.86 1.39 1.14
CA SER A 41 3.52 2.80 1.33
C SER A 41 3.30 3.50 -0.01
N PHE A 42 2.28 4.36 -0.03
CA PHE A 42 1.95 5.21 -1.17
C PHE A 42 2.82 6.46 -1.16
N MET A 43 3.48 6.76 -2.28
CA MET A 43 4.37 7.91 -2.41
C MET A 43 3.65 9.13 -3.00
N GLU A 44 4.06 10.33 -2.59
CA GLU A 44 3.48 11.60 -3.04
C GLU A 44 3.52 11.78 -4.56
N ASP A 45 4.59 11.36 -5.20
CA ASP A 45 4.77 11.54 -6.63
C ASP A 45 3.92 10.58 -7.49
N GLU A 46 3.40 9.53 -6.87
CA GLU A 46 2.55 8.53 -7.50
C GLU A 46 1.07 8.91 -7.46
N ILE A 47 0.68 9.93 -6.66
CA ILE A 47 -0.71 10.36 -6.49
C ILE A 47 -1.40 10.49 -7.85
N ASN A 48 -0.75 11.17 -8.80
CA ASN A 48 -1.32 11.41 -10.12
C ASN A 48 -1.54 10.13 -10.91
N PHE A 49 -0.56 9.24 -10.90
CA PHE A 49 -0.62 7.99 -11.65
C PHE A 49 -1.70 7.08 -11.09
N ILE A 50 -1.74 6.90 -9.76
CA ILE A 50 -2.57 5.92 -9.09
C ILE A 50 -4.03 6.37 -8.99
N ILE A 51 -4.30 7.65 -8.68
CA ILE A 51 -5.69 8.15 -8.64
C ILE A 51 -6.35 8.13 -10.02
N ASN A 52 -5.56 8.28 -11.09
CA ASN A 52 -6.11 8.17 -12.44
C ASN A 52 -6.59 6.74 -12.78
N GLN A 53 -6.07 5.72 -12.09
CA GLN A 53 -6.49 4.32 -12.25
C GLN A 53 -7.81 3.97 -11.56
N TYR A 54 -8.36 4.84 -10.71
CA TYR A 54 -9.65 4.59 -10.09
C TYR A 54 -10.74 4.48 -11.15
N ASP A 55 -11.40 3.32 -11.16
CA ASP A 55 -12.58 3.05 -11.95
C ASP A 55 -13.82 3.68 -11.26
N ASN A 56 -14.85 3.99 -12.03
CA ASN A 56 -16.19 4.34 -11.54
C ASN A 56 -16.33 5.52 -10.55
N ILE A 57 -15.34 6.42 -10.49
CA ILE A 57 -15.46 7.71 -9.78
C ILE A 57 -15.43 8.90 -10.74
N THR A 58 -16.15 9.96 -10.37
CA THR A 58 -16.25 11.19 -11.15
C THR A 58 -14.93 11.96 -11.18
N ALA A 59 -14.76 12.83 -12.18
CA ALA A 59 -13.63 13.75 -12.23
C ALA A 59 -13.58 14.72 -11.03
N SER A 60 -14.72 14.98 -10.38
CA SER A 60 -14.77 15.77 -9.14
C SER A 60 -14.16 15.00 -7.97
N GLU A 61 -14.54 13.73 -7.79
CA GLU A 61 -14.00 12.86 -6.74
C GLU A 61 -12.51 12.59 -6.94
N LYS A 62 -12.06 12.36 -8.18
CA LYS A 62 -10.62 12.24 -8.49
C LYS A 62 -9.84 13.48 -8.04
N ARG A 63 -10.38 14.67 -8.30
CA ARG A 63 -9.76 15.95 -7.89
C ARG A 63 -9.76 16.12 -6.37
N ARG A 64 -10.86 15.78 -5.70
CA ARG A 64 -10.95 15.81 -4.23
C ARG A 64 -9.91 14.89 -3.60
N LYS A 65 -9.89 13.61 -3.99
CA LYS A 65 -8.97 12.61 -3.42
C LYS A 65 -7.51 12.95 -3.71
N LYS A 66 -7.22 13.50 -4.90
CA LYS A 66 -5.89 14.08 -5.20
C LYS A 66 -5.49 15.15 -4.20
N ARG A 67 -6.38 16.11 -3.94
CA ARG A 67 -6.09 17.21 -3.01
C ARG A 67 -5.81 16.67 -1.61
N GLU A 68 -6.68 15.80 -1.11
CA GLU A 68 -6.52 15.17 0.21
C GLU A 68 -5.18 14.44 0.33
N LEU A 69 -4.82 13.61 -0.64
CA LEU A 69 -3.54 12.90 -0.61
C LEU A 69 -2.32 13.82 -0.69
N ASN A 70 -2.39 14.92 -1.44
CA ASN A 70 -1.30 15.91 -1.48
C ASN A 70 -1.15 16.67 -0.16
N GLU A 71 -2.21 16.77 0.64
CA GLU A 71 -2.18 17.41 1.95
C GLU A 71 -1.76 16.43 3.06
N GLU A 72 -2.15 15.16 2.97
CA GLU A 72 -1.89 14.15 4.01
C GLU A 72 -0.56 13.42 3.86
N LEU A 73 -0.13 13.07 2.63
CA LEU A 73 1.10 12.29 2.42
C LEU A 73 2.40 12.99 2.89
N PRO A 74 2.55 14.33 2.82
CA PRO A 74 3.74 15.00 3.37
C PRO A 74 3.83 14.99 4.90
N LYS A 75 2.75 14.62 5.61
CA LYS A 75 2.75 14.63 7.08
C LYS A 75 3.56 13.46 7.62
N GLU A 76 4.21 13.69 8.76
CA GLU A 76 4.98 12.66 9.45
C GLU A 76 4.11 11.42 9.71
N LYS A 77 4.64 10.23 9.40
CA LYS A 77 3.99 8.91 9.59
C LYS A 77 2.80 8.63 8.65
N SER A 78 2.49 9.49 7.69
CA SER A 78 1.43 9.28 6.69
C SER A 78 1.65 8.01 5.83
N GLN A 79 2.91 7.59 5.65
CA GLN A 79 3.29 6.40 4.88
C GLN A 79 2.72 5.10 5.44
N TYR A 80 2.29 5.11 6.71
CA TYR A 80 1.63 4.00 7.38
C TYR A 80 0.11 4.04 7.24
N ASN A 81 -0.41 5.17 6.74
CA ASN A 81 -1.83 5.44 6.59
C ASN A 81 -2.30 5.19 5.17
N TYR A 82 -1.45 5.39 4.16
CA TYR A 82 -1.81 5.19 2.76
C TYR A 82 -0.89 4.16 2.10
N PHE A 83 -1.49 3.17 1.45
CA PHE A 83 -0.75 2.08 0.82
C PHE A 83 -1.32 1.73 -0.55
N VAL A 84 -0.45 1.18 -1.39
CA VAL A 84 -0.76 0.67 -2.72
C VAL A 84 -0.69 -0.84 -2.67
N VAL A 85 -1.67 -1.51 -3.27
CA VAL A 85 -1.60 -2.94 -3.57
C VAL A 85 -1.19 -3.11 -5.01
N GLU A 86 -0.13 -3.87 -5.23
CA GLU A 86 0.44 -4.10 -6.55
C GLU A 86 0.51 -5.59 -6.85
N LYS A 87 0.15 -5.96 -8.08
CA LYS A 87 0.42 -7.28 -8.63
C LYS A 87 1.86 -7.32 -9.13
N ILE A 88 2.61 -8.36 -8.76
CA ILE A 88 3.93 -8.66 -9.31
C ILE A 88 3.75 -9.31 -10.68
N GLU A 89 4.41 -8.75 -11.70
CA GLU A 89 4.40 -9.33 -13.04
C GLU A 89 5.44 -10.45 -13.15
N GLY A 90 5.05 -11.55 -13.80
CA GLY A 90 5.92 -12.67 -14.10
C GLY A 90 5.33 -14.03 -13.73
N GLU A 91 6.00 -15.08 -14.18
CA GLU A 91 5.57 -16.46 -14.02
C GLU A 91 6.27 -17.15 -12.86
N ASN A 92 5.61 -18.17 -12.29
CA ASN A 92 6.17 -19.06 -11.27
C ASN A 92 6.76 -18.33 -10.06
N LEU A 93 6.16 -17.20 -9.66
CA LEU A 93 6.62 -16.35 -8.55
C LEU A 93 6.89 -17.13 -7.26
N LYS A 94 6.05 -18.13 -6.95
CA LYS A 94 6.21 -19.03 -5.79
C LYS A 94 7.55 -19.77 -5.73
N ARG A 95 8.22 -19.98 -6.87
CA ARG A 95 9.52 -20.69 -6.95
C ARG A 95 10.72 -19.75 -6.97
N LYS A 96 10.52 -18.44 -7.21
CA LYS A 96 11.61 -17.45 -7.24
C LYS A 96 12.12 -17.14 -5.83
N LYS A 97 13.39 -16.75 -5.71
CA LYS A 97 13.95 -16.27 -4.43
C LYS A 97 13.34 -14.91 -4.10
N LEU A 98 13.15 -14.60 -2.81
CA LEU A 98 12.47 -13.36 -2.39
C LEU A 98 13.19 -12.11 -2.91
N ASN A 99 14.52 -12.09 -2.82
CA ASN A 99 15.35 -10.98 -3.30
C ASN A 99 15.19 -10.69 -4.81
N THR A 100 14.85 -11.70 -5.61
CA THR A 100 14.64 -11.49 -7.06
C THR A 100 13.26 -10.92 -7.39
N LEU A 101 12.32 -10.91 -6.44
CA LEU A 101 10.99 -10.35 -6.63
C LEU A 101 10.98 -8.82 -6.53
N TYR A 102 11.90 -8.22 -5.77
CA TYR A 102 12.01 -6.76 -5.61
C TYR A 102 12.24 -6.02 -6.93
N GLY A 103 12.97 -6.63 -7.87
CA GLY A 103 13.29 -6.06 -9.17
C GLY A 103 12.25 -6.32 -10.27
N LEU A 104 11.17 -7.07 -9.98
CA LEU A 104 10.16 -7.38 -10.98
C LEU A 104 9.22 -6.19 -11.23
N PRO A 105 8.72 -6.04 -12.47
CA PRO A 105 7.68 -5.06 -12.77
C PRO A 105 6.43 -5.30 -11.92
N ARG A 106 5.74 -4.21 -11.58
CA ARG A 106 4.56 -4.23 -10.72
C ARG A 106 3.47 -3.34 -11.29
N THR A 107 2.23 -3.77 -11.12
CA THR A 107 1.06 -3.04 -11.58
C THR A 107 0.19 -2.70 -10.38
N ALA A 108 -0.12 -1.41 -10.17
CA ALA A 108 -1.05 -0.99 -9.13
C ALA A 108 -2.46 -1.53 -9.44
N ILE A 109 -2.99 -2.31 -8.50
CA ILE A 109 -4.30 -2.95 -8.61
C ILE A 109 -5.31 -2.41 -7.59
N GLY A 110 -4.84 -1.65 -6.61
CA GLY A 110 -5.70 -1.01 -5.64
C GLY A 110 -4.96 -0.04 -4.74
N LEU A 111 -5.73 0.72 -3.99
CA LEU A 111 -5.26 1.55 -2.89
C LEU A 111 -5.88 1.06 -1.60
N GLY A 112 -5.23 1.36 -0.50
CA GLY A 112 -5.95 1.40 0.75
C GLY A 112 -5.49 2.49 1.68
N GLU A 113 -6.34 2.66 2.68
CA GLU A 113 -6.27 3.71 3.67
C GLU A 113 -6.47 3.10 5.05
N ARG A 114 -5.59 3.46 5.98
CA ARG A 114 -5.69 3.13 7.39
C ARG A 114 -6.16 4.38 8.10
N TYR A 115 -7.20 4.22 8.90
CA TYR A 115 -7.76 5.28 9.72
C TYR A 115 -8.21 4.76 11.08
N TRP A 116 -8.31 5.67 12.03
CA TRP A 116 -8.93 5.40 13.31
C TRP A 116 -10.43 5.61 13.21
N SER A 117 -11.21 4.66 13.71
CA SER A 117 -12.66 4.74 13.73
C SER A 117 -13.20 4.46 15.13
N GLY A 118 -14.34 5.09 15.45
CA GLY A 118 -15.08 4.89 16.70
C GLY A 118 -15.53 6.20 17.32
N ASN A 119 -16.74 6.21 17.90
CA ASN A 119 -17.26 7.31 18.71
C ASN A 119 -17.32 6.86 20.18
N GLY A 120 -16.38 7.32 21.01
CA GLY A 120 -16.42 7.09 22.47
C GLY A 120 -16.01 5.69 22.94
N LEU A 121 -16.12 5.48 24.26
CA LEU A 121 -15.51 4.45 25.13
C LEU A 121 -15.65 2.97 24.72
N THR A 122 -16.39 2.63 23.66
CA THR A 122 -16.50 1.27 23.13
C THR A 122 -16.46 1.30 21.60
N ASN A 123 -15.55 0.51 21.02
CA ASN A 123 -15.25 0.41 19.57
C ASN A 123 -14.28 1.45 18.99
N PHE A 124 -13.32 1.94 19.77
CA PHE A 124 -12.13 2.58 19.20
C PHE A 124 -11.23 1.49 18.58
N GLY A 125 -10.98 1.59 17.28
CA GLY A 125 -10.18 0.60 16.58
C GLY A 125 -9.61 1.12 15.28
N GLU A 126 -8.38 0.70 15.03
CA GLU A 126 -7.73 0.86 13.74
C GLU A 126 -8.51 0.08 12.67
N ARG A 127 -8.83 0.76 11.58
CA ARG A 127 -9.46 0.17 10.40
C ARG A 127 -8.59 0.37 9.19
N ILE A 128 -8.67 -0.60 8.30
CA ILE A 128 -7.96 -0.57 7.04
C ILE A 128 -8.97 -0.88 5.95
N GLU A 129 -9.10 0.06 5.03
CA GLU A 129 -9.98 -0.02 3.89
C GLU A 129 -9.17 -0.25 2.63
N LEU A 130 -9.59 -1.23 1.85
CA LEU A 130 -9.00 -1.55 0.55
C LEU A 130 -9.99 -1.29 -0.56
N HIS A 131 -9.55 -0.53 -1.56
CA HIS A 131 -10.23 -0.34 -2.82
C HIS A 131 -9.42 -1.01 -3.93
N ILE A 132 -9.92 -2.14 -4.44
CA ILE A 132 -9.36 -2.83 -5.61
C ILE A 132 -10.07 -2.33 -6.86
N TYR A 133 -9.32 -1.93 -7.88
CA TYR A 133 -9.89 -1.43 -9.13
C TYR A 133 -10.72 -2.51 -9.82
N ASP A 134 -11.76 -2.09 -10.55
CA ASP A 134 -12.77 -3.01 -11.09
C ASP A 134 -12.16 -4.03 -12.05
N LYS A 135 -11.20 -3.60 -12.88
CA LYS A 135 -10.44 -4.48 -13.78
C LYS A 135 -9.58 -5.54 -13.08
N TYR A 136 -9.44 -5.44 -11.75
CA TYR A 136 -8.64 -6.32 -10.91
C TYR A 136 -9.43 -6.98 -9.77
N GLN A 137 -10.76 -7.01 -9.82
CA GLN A 137 -11.59 -7.62 -8.78
C GLN A 137 -11.23 -9.08 -8.45
N GLN A 138 -10.61 -9.84 -9.36
CA GLN A 138 -10.09 -11.18 -9.08
C GLN A 138 -9.00 -11.21 -7.98
N TYR A 139 -8.35 -10.07 -7.69
CA TYR A 139 -7.34 -9.94 -6.64
C TYR A 139 -7.91 -9.52 -5.29
N THR A 140 -9.21 -9.35 -5.18
CA THR A 140 -9.89 -8.91 -3.96
C THR A 140 -9.58 -9.80 -2.76
N ILE A 141 -9.85 -11.11 -2.85
CA ILE A 141 -9.58 -12.07 -1.77
C ILE A 141 -8.05 -12.21 -1.52
N PRO A 142 -7.19 -12.38 -2.53
CA PRO A 142 -5.74 -12.35 -2.34
C PRO A 142 -5.23 -11.12 -1.59
N SER A 143 -5.73 -9.94 -1.93
CA SER A 143 -5.32 -8.67 -1.30
C SER A 143 -5.73 -8.62 0.18
N GLN A 144 -6.93 -9.10 0.52
CA GLN A 144 -7.35 -9.22 1.92
C GLN A 144 -6.43 -10.15 2.71
N ILE A 145 -6.08 -11.31 2.16
CA ILE A 145 -5.17 -12.27 2.80
C ILE A 145 -3.80 -11.64 3.02
N SER A 146 -3.25 -10.99 2.00
CA SER A 146 -1.96 -10.29 2.10
C SER A 146 -2.01 -9.18 3.15
N LEU A 147 -3.10 -8.42 3.23
CA LEU A 147 -3.25 -7.36 4.22
C LEU A 147 -3.32 -7.92 5.65
N ILE A 148 -4.03 -9.03 5.88
CA ILE A 148 -4.06 -9.70 7.19
C ILE A 148 -2.66 -10.15 7.61
N LYS A 149 -1.87 -10.70 6.70
CA LYS A 149 -0.47 -11.08 6.98
C LYS A 149 0.38 -9.86 7.35
N LEU A 150 0.20 -8.75 6.64
CA LEU A 150 0.90 -7.49 6.91
C LEU A 150 0.54 -6.95 8.30
N THR A 151 -0.75 -6.85 8.64
CA THR A 151 -1.19 -6.31 9.94
C THR A 151 -0.69 -7.17 11.11
N GLN A 152 -0.67 -8.49 10.95
CA GLN A 152 -0.08 -9.40 11.94
C GLN A 152 1.41 -9.14 12.15
N LYS A 153 2.19 -8.96 11.07
CA LYS A 153 3.62 -8.64 11.14
C LYS A 153 3.90 -7.28 11.78
N LEU A 154 3.03 -6.30 11.56
CA LEU A 154 3.13 -4.97 12.17
C LEU A 154 2.52 -4.88 13.57
N GLY A 155 1.94 -5.96 14.11
CA GLY A 155 1.26 -5.96 15.40
C GLY A 155 -0.01 -5.11 15.45
N LEU A 156 -0.58 -4.77 14.29
CA LEU A 156 -1.76 -3.92 14.16
C LEU A 156 -3.02 -4.75 14.43
N LYS A 157 -3.94 -4.24 15.25
CA LYS A 157 -5.20 -4.91 15.62
C LYS A 157 -6.36 -4.54 14.69
N GLY A 158 -6.08 -4.41 13.39
CA GLY A 158 -7.04 -3.91 12.41
C GLY A 158 -7.96 -5.00 11.82
N ARG A 159 -9.23 -4.64 11.55
CA ARG A 159 -10.10 -5.40 10.64
C ARG A 159 -9.98 -4.80 9.24
N ALA A 160 -9.52 -5.61 8.28
CA ALA A 160 -9.50 -5.25 6.87
C ALA A 160 -10.87 -5.51 6.24
N TYR A 161 -11.45 -4.52 5.55
CA TYR A 161 -12.63 -4.73 4.72
C TYR A 161 -12.49 -4.03 3.37
N ILE A 162 -13.23 -4.55 2.40
CA ILE A 162 -13.32 -3.99 1.06
C ILE A 162 -14.60 -3.16 1.03
N GLU A 163 -14.50 -1.90 0.63
CA GLU A 163 -15.68 -1.12 0.27
C GLU A 163 -16.14 -1.61 -1.12
N LYS A 164 -17.41 -2.02 -1.23
CA LYS A 164 -18.03 -2.42 -2.51
C LYS A 164 -18.61 -1.21 -3.22
#